data_AF-A0A011P6H1-F1
#
_entry.id   AF-A0A011P6H1-F1
#
_cell.length_a   1.000
_cell.length_b   1.000
_cell.length_c   1.000
_cell.angle_alpha   90.00
_cell.angle_beta   90.00
_cell.angle_gamma   90.00
#
_symmetry.space_group_name_H-M   'P 1'
#
loop_
_entity.id
_entity.type
_entity.pdbx_description
1 polymer ?
#
loop_
_entity_poly.entity_id
_entity_poly.type
_entity_poly.pdbx_seq_one_letter_code
_entity_poly.pdbx_strand_id
1 'polypeptide(L)'
;METGDVTVSQRVRADEHEADRVKASNLGVLSEAFSTPIDREDIHAAIMTLDDIVNYCKSTVVEMDVLGLKPDKHSLEMAMHLREGAEALARGFGRLGTDPAAAGGDAAPERTVEKAYRRAIAELFQGDDYLHMFKRRETYRHLSNAADRVSDAAAALDNIVVKA
;
A
#
# COMPACT_ATOMS: atom_id res chain seq x y z
N MET A 1 -3.69 -1.21 12.92
CA MET A 1 -2.51 -1.41 13.79
C MET A 1 -2.64 -0.78 15.18
N GLU A 2 -3.78 -0.17 15.58
CA GLU A 2 -3.89 0.47 16.90
C GLU A 2 -4.31 -0.47 18.04
N THR A 3 -5.18 -1.43 17.77
CA THR A 3 -5.85 -2.23 18.82
C THR A 3 -5.57 -3.74 18.75
N GLY A 4 -5.06 -4.25 17.62
CA GLY A 4 -4.85 -5.68 17.40
C GLY A 4 -6.12 -6.53 17.42
N ASP A 5 -7.27 -5.91 17.15
CA ASP A 5 -8.59 -6.55 17.22
C ASP A 5 -8.85 -7.45 15.98
N VAL A 6 -9.31 -8.67 16.23
CA VAL A 6 -9.70 -9.66 15.21
C VAL A 6 -10.81 -9.13 14.30
N THR A 7 -11.70 -8.29 14.82
CA THR A 7 -12.76 -7.67 14.01
C THR A 7 -12.18 -6.75 12.93
N VAL A 8 -11.04 -6.09 13.21
CA VAL A 8 -10.34 -5.25 12.24
C VAL A 8 -9.67 -6.12 11.17
N SER A 9 -9.11 -7.28 11.54
CA SER A 9 -8.56 -8.25 10.57
C SER A 9 -9.64 -8.74 9.59
N GLN A 10 -10.84 -9.05 10.09
CA GLN A 10 -11.99 -9.43 9.25
C GLN A 10 -12.43 -8.30 8.32
N ARG A 11 -12.44 -7.06 8.81
CA ARG A 11 -12.76 -5.89 7.99
C ARG A 11 -11.74 -5.68 6.87
N VAL A 12 -10.44 -5.78 7.16
CA VAL A 12 -9.39 -5.65 6.12
C VAL A 12 -9.56 -6.70 5.02
N ARG A 13 -9.95 -7.93 5.36
CA ARG A 13 -10.28 -8.96 4.35
C ARG A 13 -11.51 -8.61 3.53
N ALA A 14 -12.54 -8.06 4.16
CA ALA A 14 -13.75 -7.63 3.45
C ALA A 14 -13.45 -6.44 2.51
N ASP A 15 -12.62 -5.50 2.94
CA ASP A 15 -12.18 -4.36 2.14
C ASP A 15 -11.34 -4.80 0.94
N GLU A 16 -10.44 -5.78 1.10
CA GLU A 16 -9.69 -6.38 -0.03
C GLU A 16 -10.61 -7.07 -1.03
N HIS A 17 -11.61 -7.83 -0.56
CA HIS A 17 -12.59 -8.44 -1.46
C HIS A 17 -13.44 -7.43 -2.23
N GLU A 18 -13.72 -6.27 -1.63
CA GLU A 18 -14.38 -5.17 -2.34
C GLU A 18 -13.43 -4.52 -3.36
N ALA A 19 -12.17 -4.29 -3.00
CA ALA A 19 -11.16 -3.78 -3.92
C ALA A 19 -10.95 -4.70 -5.13
N ASP A 20 -10.92 -6.01 -4.93
CA ASP A 20 -10.85 -7.02 -6.00
C ASP A 20 -12.04 -6.91 -6.97
N ARG A 21 -13.25 -6.68 -6.45
CA ARG A 21 -14.45 -6.45 -7.28
C ARG A 21 -14.33 -5.17 -8.10
N VAL A 22 -13.85 -4.09 -7.48
CA VAL A 22 -13.61 -2.81 -8.16
C VAL A 22 -12.54 -2.98 -9.25
N LYS A 23 -11.43 -3.68 -8.97
CA LYS A 23 -10.41 -4.02 -9.97
C LYS A 23 -11.02 -4.76 -11.15
N ALA A 24 -11.75 -5.85 -10.89
CA ALA A 24 -12.36 -6.66 -11.95
C ALA A 24 -13.34 -5.83 -12.81
N SER A 25 -14.14 -4.98 -12.18
CA SER A 25 -15.04 -4.04 -12.88
C SER A 25 -14.26 -3.04 -13.75
N ASN A 26 -13.21 -2.42 -13.21
CA ASN A 26 -12.40 -1.44 -13.92
C ASN A 26 -11.68 -2.05 -15.12
N LEU A 27 -11.12 -3.25 -14.96
CA LEU A 27 -10.49 -4.00 -16.06
C LEU A 27 -11.51 -4.40 -17.12
N GLY A 28 -12.73 -4.78 -16.72
CA GLY A 28 -13.84 -5.04 -17.65
C GLY A 28 -14.15 -3.82 -18.51
N VAL A 29 -14.40 -2.68 -17.87
CA VAL A 29 -14.67 -1.39 -18.55
C VAL A 29 -13.51 -1.00 -19.46
N LEU A 30 -12.26 -1.12 -18.98
CA LEU A 30 -11.08 -0.82 -19.78
C LEU A 30 -10.97 -1.74 -20.99
N SER A 31 -11.35 -3.02 -20.89
CA SER A 31 -11.29 -3.98 -22.00
C SER A 31 -12.31 -3.67 -23.11
N GLU A 32 -13.51 -3.24 -22.73
CA GLU A 32 -14.62 -2.91 -23.63
C GLU A 32 -14.50 -1.51 -24.25
N ALA A 33 -13.71 -0.62 -23.62
CA ALA A 33 -13.49 0.72 -24.13
C ALA A 33 -12.78 0.72 -25.49
N PHE A 34 -13.46 1.25 -26.51
CA PHE A 34 -12.91 1.40 -27.85
C PHE A 34 -11.78 2.46 -27.91
N SER A 35 -11.91 3.52 -27.11
CA SER A 35 -10.92 4.60 -26.99
C SER A 35 -10.91 5.13 -25.57
N THR A 36 -9.74 5.57 -25.10
CA THR A 36 -9.52 6.14 -23.78
C THR A 36 -8.73 7.45 -23.92
N PRO A 37 -8.99 8.47 -23.06
CA PRO A 37 -8.25 9.73 -23.09
C PRO A 37 -6.83 9.63 -22.54
N ILE A 38 -6.57 8.58 -21.74
CA ILE A 38 -5.25 8.20 -21.23
C ILE A 38 -4.87 6.88 -21.90
N ASP A 39 -3.57 6.62 -22.08
CA ASP A 39 -3.08 5.36 -22.59
C ASP A 39 -3.60 4.16 -21.76
N ARG A 40 -4.04 3.10 -22.45
CA ARG A 40 -4.67 1.94 -21.80
C ARG A 40 -3.68 1.17 -20.93
N GLU A 41 -2.41 1.11 -21.30
CA GLU A 41 -1.37 0.45 -20.52
C GLU A 41 -1.12 1.21 -19.22
N ASP A 42 -1.15 2.54 -19.25
CA ASP A 42 -1.00 3.36 -18.05
C ASP A 42 -2.20 3.23 -17.09
N ILE A 43 -3.44 3.20 -17.62
CA ILE A 43 -4.64 2.93 -16.80
C ILE A 43 -4.54 1.53 -16.17
N HIS A 44 -4.15 0.53 -16.95
CA HIS A 44 -3.98 -0.83 -16.46
C HIS A 44 -2.90 -0.89 -15.36
N ALA A 45 -1.75 -0.26 -15.57
CA ALA A 45 -0.67 -0.20 -14.58
C ALA A 45 -1.12 0.48 -13.28
N ALA A 46 -1.88 1.59 -13.37
CA ALA A 46 -2.45 2.25 -12.20
C ALA A 46 -3.40 1.34 -11.42
N ILE A 47 -4.29 0.62 -12.12
CA ILE A 47 -5.21 -0.34 -11.47
C ILE A 47 -4.42 -1.43 -10.72
N MET A 48 -3.44 -2.03 -11.38
CA MET A 48 -2.65 -3.13 -10.80
C MET A 48 -1.80 -2.68 -9.60
N THR A 49 -1.16 -1.52 -9.70
CA THR A 49 -0.32 -1.00 -8.61
C THR A 49 -1.14 -0.57 -7.39
N LEU A 50 -2.35 -0.03 -7.58
CA LEU A 50 -3.27 0.26 -6.47
C LEU A 50 -3.75 -1.03 -5.78
N ASP A 51 -4.03 -2.08 -6.55
CA ASP A 51 -4.42 -3.39 -6.03
C ASP A 51 -3.32 -4.03 -5.19
N ASP A 52 -2.07 -3.94 -5.64
CA ASP A 52 -0.91 -4.45 -4.90
C ASP A 52 -0.81 -3.84 -3.50
N ILE A 53 -1.10 -2.55 -3.33
CA ILE A 53 -1.10 -1.89 -2.01
C ILE A 53 -2.14 -2.54 -1.09
N VAL A 54 -3.37 -2.73 -1.58
CA VAL A 54 -4.47 -3.33 -0.81
C VAL A 54 -4.12 -4.77 -0.41
N ASN A 55 -3.59 -5.55 -1.36
CA ASN A 55 -3.15 -6.92 -1.12
C ASN A 55 -2.08 -6.98 -0.03
N TYR A 56 -1.08 -6.09 -0.08
CA TYR A 56 -0.04 -6.00 0.94
C TYR A 56 -0.60 -5.61 2.32
N CYS A 57 -1.54 -4.68 2.40
CA CYS A 57 -2.20 -4.34 3.67
C CYS A 57 -2.90 -5.57 4.27
N LYS A 58 -3.63 -6.33 3.45
CA LYS A 58 -4.32 -7.55 3.87
C LYS A 58 -3.35 -8.65 4.28
N SER A 59 -2.34 -8.96 3.47
CA SER A 59 -1.40 -10.03 3.80
C SER A 59 -0.56 -9.70 5.02
N THR A 60 -0.21 -8.42 5.26
CA THR A 60 0.45 -7.99 6.51
C THR A 60 -0.37 -8.36 7.74
N VAL A 61 -1.67 -8.03 7.73
CA VAL A 61 -2.55 -8.29 8.88
C VAL A 61 -2.73 -9.80 9.09
N VAL A 62 -2.93 -10.56 8.01
CA VAL A 62 -3.03 -12.02 8.07
C VAL A 62 -1.75 -12.65 8.60
N GLU A 63 -0.59 -12.17 8.17
CA GLU A 63 0.70 -12.67 8.62
C GLU A 63 0.93 -12.40 10.11
N MET A 64 0.56 -11.20 10.60
CA MET A 64 0.59 -10.90 12.03
C MET A 64 -0.28 -11.86 12.84
N ASP A 65 -1.48 -12.18 12.36
CA ASP A 65 -2.37 -13.16 12.99
C ASP A 65 -1.73 -14.56 13.03
N VAL A 66 -1.18 -15.02 11.89
CA VAL A 66 -0.53 -16.34 11.77
C VAL A 66 0.71 -16.45 12.66
N LEU A 67 1.50 -15.39 12.77
CA LEU A 67 2.71 -15.36 13.59
C LEU A 67 2.40 -15.10 15.08
N GLY A 68 1.16 -14.74 15.42
CA GLY A 68 0.72 -14.42 16.78
C GLY A 68 1.29 -13.10 17.30
N LEU A 69 1.48 -12.13 16.40
CA LEU A 69 2.06 -10.83 16.72
C LEU A 69 0.97 -9.79 16.96
N LYS A 70 1.07 -9.08 18.08
CA LYS A 70 0.30 -7.86 18.30
C LYS A 70 1.01 -6.66 17.67
N PRO A 71 0.26 -5.65 17.21
CA PRO A 71 0.85 -4.37 16.81
C PRO A 71 1.69 -3.75 17.92
N ASP A 72 2.65 -2.94 17.52
CA ASP A 72 3.52 -2.17 18.40
C ASP A 72 3.79 -0.78 17.81
N LYS A 73 4.61 0.03 18.50
CA LYS A 73 4.91 1.41 18.08
C LYS A 73 5.48 1.49 16.67
N HIS A 74 6.33 0.53 16.27
CA HIS A 74 7.04 0.55 14.99
C HIS A 74 6.13 0.13 13.83
N SER A 75 5.35 -0.93 14.01
CA SER A 75 4.34 -1.34 13.04
C SER A 75 3.23 -0.31 12.88
N LEU A 76 2.85 0.39 13.96
CA LEU A 76 1.91 1.51 13.88
C LEU A 76 2.50 2.70 13.11
N GLU A 77 3.74 3.11 13.42
CA GLU A 77 4.42 4.20 12.71
C GLU A 77 4.51 3.93 11.20
N MET A 78 4.96 2.74 10.80
CA MET A 78 5.02 2.35 9.39
C MET A 78 3.63 2.35 8.73
N ALA A 79 2.60 1.82 9.41
CA ALA A 79 1.24 1.83 8.90
C ALA A 79 0.66 3.25 8.74
N MET A 80 1.02 4.19 9.61
CA MET A 80 0.62 5.59 9.48
C MET A 80 1.21 6.23 8.22
N HIS A 81 2.49 6.00 7.95
CA HIS A 81 3.11 6.50 6.71
C HIS A 81 2.53 5.85 5.45
N LEU A 82 2.21 4.56 5.49
CA LEU A 82 1.48 3.90 4.39
C LEU A 82 0.12 4.57 4.14
N ARG A 83 -0.62 4.90 5.22
CA ARG A 83 -1.90 5.62 5.11
C ARG A 83 -1.72 6.99 4.47
N GLU A 84 -0.72 7.77 4.91
CA GLU A 84 -0.41 9.08 4.33
C GLU A 84 -0.13 8.99 2.83
N GLY A 85 0.63 7.98 2.40
CA GLY A 85 0.89 7.71 0.99
C GLY A 85 -0.35 7.31 0.19
N ALA A 86 -1.18 6.41 0.73
CA ALA A 86 -2.44 6.02 0.10
C ALA A 86 -3.41 7.21 -0.04
N GLU A 87 -3.50 8.07 0.97
CA GLU A 87 -4.30 9.29 0.91
C GLU A 87 -3.76 10.29 -0.12
N ALA A 88 -2.44 10.37 -0.30
CA ALA A 88 -1.82 11.17 -1.36
C ALA A 88 -2.17 10.65 -2.75
N LEU A 89 -2.07 9.33 -2.98
CA LEU A 89 -2.50 8.70 -4.23
C LEU A 89 -3.98 8.96 -4.52
N ALA A 90 -4.85 8.80 -3.52
CA ALA A 90 -6.29 9.05 -3.69
C ALA A 90 -6.57 10.49 -4.13
N ARG A 91 -5.87 11.48 -3.54
CA ARG A 91 -5.96 12.88 -3.98
C ARG A 91 -5.42 13.09 -5.38
N GLY A 92 -4.30 12.46 -5.73
CA GLY A 92 -3.66 12.55 -7.04
C GLY A 92 -4.55 11.99 -8.15
N PHE A 93 -4.97 10.72 -8.04
CA PHE A 93 -5.90 10.11 -8.99
C PHE A 93 -7.24 10.86 -9.08
N GLY A 94 -7.74 11.40 -7.96
CA GLY A 94 -8.96 12.22 -7.94
C GLY A 94 -8.85 13.52 -8.75
N ARG A 95 -7.65 14.04 -9.00
CA ARG A 95 -7.42 15.25 -9.79
C ARG A 95 -7.34 15.00 -11.29
N LEU A 96 -7.10 13.77 -11.75
CA LEU A 96 -6.96 13.45 -13.19
C LEU A 96 -8.16 13.92 -14.03
N GLY A 97 -9.37 13.95 -13.47
CA GLY A 97 -10.57 14.43 -14.18
C GLY A 97 -10.72 15.96 -14.25
N THR A 98 -9.94 16.73 -13.49
CA THR A 98 -10.15 18.19 -13.33
C THR A 98 -8.89 19.01 -13.57
N ASP A 99 -7.74 18.58 -13.07
CA ASP A 99 -6.44 19.23 -13.23
C ASP A 99 -5.32 18.16 -13.26
N PRO A 100 -5.09 17.52 -14.42
CA PRO A 100 -4.06 16.48 -14.58
C PRO A 100 -2.66 16.97 -14.24
N ALA A 101 -2.33 18.23 -14.58
CA ALA A 101 -1.00 18.79 -14.31
C ALA A 101 -0.71 18.91 -12.80
N ALA A 102 -1.74 19.07 -11.96
CA ALA A 102 -1.64 19.10 -10.51
C ALA A 102 -1.93 17.74 -9.83
N ALA A 103 -2.10 16.67 -10.61
CA ALA A 103 -2.33 15.31 -10.09
C ALA A 103 -1.03 14.62 -9.65
N GLY A 104 0.12 14.97 -10.25
CA GLY A 104 1.43 14.47 -9.84
C GLY A 104 1.87 15.04 -8.49
N GLY A 105 2.57 14.23 -7.68
CA GLY A 105 3.16 14.71 -6.42
C GLY A 105 3.21 13.72 -5.26
N ASP A 106 4.45 13.48 -4.83
CA ASP A 106 4.93 13.22 -3.45
C ASP A 106 4.19 12.19 -2.59
N ALA A 107 3.76 11.07 -3.18
CA ALA A 107 3.63 9.85 -2.41
C ALA A 107 5.04 9.31 -2.11
N ALA A 108 5.71 9.89 -1.12
CA ALA A 108 7.04 9.49 -0.67
C ALA A 108 7.05 8.69 0.65
N PRO A 109 6.07 7.80 0.96
CA PRO A 109 6.12 7.04 2.20
C PRO A 109 7.30 6.08 2.20
N GLU A 110 7.78 5.60 1.04
CA GLU A 110 8.88 4.63 0.92
C GLU A 110 10.11 5.03 1.76
N ARG A 111 10.62 6.25 1.56
CA ARG A 111 11.81 6.73 2.29
C ARG A 111 11.56 6.87 3.78
N THR A 112 10.36 7.25 4.19
CA THR A 112 10.00 7.45 5.60
C THR A 112 9.77 6.12 6.30
N VAL A 113 9.07 5.19 5.65
CA VAL A 113 8.86 3.80 6.10
C VAL A 113 10.19 3.06 6.19
N GLU A 114 11.08 3.17 5.19
CA GLU A 114 12.41 2.53 5.24
C GLU A 114 13.25 3.06 6.42
N LYS A 115 13.16 4.35 6.74
CA LYS A 115 13.81 4.92 7.94
C LYS A 115 13.20 4.38 9.24
N ALA A 116 11.87 4.23 9.30
CA ALA A 116 11.19 3.61 10.43
C ALA A 116 11.58 2.13 10.57
N TYR A 117 11.59 1.39 9.46
CA TYR A 117 12.05 0.00 9.38
C TYR A 117 13.48 -0.18 9.92
N ARG A 118 14.44 0.63 9.47
CA ARG A 118 15.84 0.55 9.94
C ARG A 118 15.97 0.79 11.44
N ARG A 119 15.22 1.77 11.98
CA ARG A 119 15.17 2.02 13.44
C ARG A 119 14.56 0.83 14.18
N ALA A 120 13.45 0.30 13.67
CA ALA A 120 12.77 -0.84 14.25
C ALA A 120 13.65 -2.10 14.29
N ILE A 121 14.42 -2.37 13.23
CA ILE A 121 15.37 -3.49 13.18
C ILE A 121 16.53 -3.31 14.15
N ALA A 122 17.10 -2.10 14.26
CA ALA A 122 18.18 -1.84 15.20
C ALA A 122 17.77 -2.09 16.65
N GLU A 123 16.54 -1.70 17.02
CA GLU A 123 15.95 -2.00 18.34
C GLU A 123 15.59 -3.48 18.49
N LEU A 124 15.04 -4.11 17.45
CA LEU A 124 14.58 -5.51 17.49
C LEU A 124 15.73 -6.50 17.70
N PHE A 125 16.91 -6.24 17.13
CA PHE A 125 18.08 -7.13 17.22
C PHE A 125 18.92 -6.93 18.50
N GLN A 126 18.30 -6.45 19.57
CA GLN A 126 18.90 -6.40 20.90
C GLN A 126 18.37 -7.56 21.76
N GLY A 127 19.27 -8.30 22.42
CA GLY A 127 18.92 -9.45 23.27
C GLY A 127 18.87 -10.79 22.53
N ASP A 128 18.17 -11.77 23.12
CA ASP A 128 18.36 -13.19 22.78
C ASP A 128 17.07 -13.92 22.34
N ASP A 129 15.94 -13.20 22.18
CA ASP A 129 14.67 -13.78 21.71
C ASP A 129 14.62 -13.85 20.17
N TYR A 130 15.44 -14.73 19.61
CA TYR A 130 15.59 -14.89 18.17
C TYR A 130 14.28 -15.25 17.47
N LEU A 131 13.41 -16.05 18.10
CA LEU A 131 12.14 -16.43 17.49
C LEU A 131 11.22 -15.22 17.33
N HIS A 132 11.12 -14.37 18.36
CA HIS A 132 10.38 -13.11 18.24
C HIS A 132 11.01 -12.19 17.18
N MET A 133 12.34 -12.09 17.14
CA MET A 133 13.06 -11.30 16.13
C MET A 133 12.73 -11.74 14.70
N PHE A 134 12.73 -13.05 14.42
CA PHE A 134 12.38 -13.58 13.10
C PHE A 134 10.95 -13.21 12.69
N LYS A 135 9.98 -13.48 13.58
CA LYS A 135 8.57 -13.18 13.32
C LYS A 135 8.36 -11.69 13.06
N ARG A 136 8.90 -10.84 13.93
CA ARG A 136 8.69 -9.39 13.87
C ARG A 136 9.40 -8.76 12.66
N ARG A 137 10.63 -9.20 12.36
CA ARG A 137 11.37 -8.75 11.17
C ARG A 137 10.58 -9.00 9.89
N GLU A 138 9.94 -10.16 9.78
CA GLU A 138 9.15 -10.48 8.60
C GLU A 138 8.00 -9.49 8.41
N THR A 139 7.20 -9.25 9.45
CA THR A 139 6.12 -8.25 9.41
C THR A 139 6.64 -6.83 9.11
N TYR A 140 7.76 -6.42 9.70
CA TYR A 140 8.36 -5.11 9.42
C TYR A 140 8.83 -5.00 7.97
N ARG A 141 9.44 -6.05 7.43
CA ARG A 141 9.85 -6.09 6.03
C ARG A 141 8.63 -6.04 5.11
N HIS A 142 7.57 -6.74 5.46
CA HIS A 142 6.33 -6.77 4.70
C HIS A 142 5.66 -5.38 4.66
N LEU A 143 5.66 -4.63 5.77
CA LEU A 143 5.24 -3.21 5.81
C LEU A 143 6.13 -2.30 4.96
N SER A 144 7.45 -2.53 4.97
CA SER A 144 8.39 -1.79 4.11
C SER A 144 8.11 -2.03 2.63
N ASN A 145 7.90 -3.29 2.23
CA ASN A 145 7.60 -3.64 0.84
C ASN A 145 6.25 -3.07 0.38
N ALA A 146 5.28 -2.92 1.30
CA ALA A 146 4.03 -2.23 1.00
C ALA A 146 4.27 -0.75 0.63
N ALA A 147 5.28 -0.10 1.22
CA ALA A 147 5.63 1.28 0.89
C ALA A 147 6.24 1.40 -0.51
N ASP A 148 6.99 0.39 -0.95
CA ASP A 148 7.46 0.29 -2.34
C ASP A 148 6.27 0.23 -3.31
N ARG A 149 5.20 -0.52 -2.97
CA ARG A 149 3.98 -0.57 -3.81
C ARG A 149 3.29 0.79 -3.93
N VAL A 150 3.31 1.58 -2.86
CA VAL A 150 2.80 2.97 -2.90
C VAL A 150 3.65 3.84 -3.83
N SER A 151 4.98 3.64 -3.84
CA SER A 151 5.92 4.29 -4.76
C SER A 151 5.64 3.89 -6.22
N ASP A 152 5.39 2.60 -6.48
CA ASP A 152 5.05 2.09 -7.81
C ASP A 152 3.74 2.71 -8.35
N ALA A 153 2.71 2.82 -7.50
CA ALA A 153 1.45 3.47 -7.87
C ALA A 153 1.61 4.99 -8.10
N ALA A 154 2.50 5.64 -7.36
CA ALA A 154 2.83 7.04 -7.57
C ALA A 154 3.52 7.25 -8.93
N ALA A 155 4.47 6.37 -9.28
CA ALA A 155 5.12 6.39 -10.57
C ALA A 155 4.13 6.13 -11.72
N ALA A 156 3.15 5.23 -11.53
CA ALA A 156 2.08 5.02 -12.51
C ALA A 156 1.23 6.29 -12.72
N LEU A 157 0.90 7.00 -11.64
CA LEU A 157 0.19 8.28 -11.71
C LEU A 157 1.03 9.36 -12.43
N ASP A 158 2.31 9.50 -12.09
CA ASP A 158 3.20 10.46 -12.72
C ASP A 158 3.36 10.18 -14.23
N ASN A 159 3.44 8.90 -14.62
CA ASN A 159 3.47 8.50 -16.03
C ASN A 159 2.20 8.92 -16.79
N ILE A 160 1.02 8.78 -16.18
CA ILE A 160 -0.23 9.28 -16.75
C ILE A 160 -0.15 10.79 -16.95
N VAL A 161 0.30 11.54 -15.94
CA VAL A 161 0.36 13.00 -15.97
C VAL A 161 1.35 13.53 -17.01
N VAL A 162 2.51 12.89 -17.16
CA VAL A 162 3.54 13.31 -18.13
C VAL A 162 3.09 13.10 -19.58
N LYS A 163 2.20 12.12 -19.81
CA LYS A 163 1.70 11.78 -21.15
C LYS A 163 0.36 12.45 -21.51
N ALA A 164 -0.34 13.03 -20.53
CA ALA A 164 -1.61 13.73 -20.69
C ALA A 164 -1.42 15.17 -21.20
#